data_AF-A0A7S0U443-F1
#
_entry.id   AF-A0A7S0U443-F1
#
_cell.length_a   1.000
_cell.length_b   1.000
_cell.length_c   1.000
_cell.angle_alpha   90.00
_cell.angle_beta   90.00
_cell.angle_gamma   90.00
#
_symmetry.space_group_name_H-M   'P 1'
#
loop_
_entity.id
_entity.type
_entity.pdbx_description
1 polymer ?
#
loop_
_entity_poly.entity_id
_entity_poly.type
_entity_poly.pdbx_seq_one_letter_code
_entity_poly.pdbx_strand_id
1 'polypeptide(L)'
;RAAAALTELGFPARFVAGDMPQTERLAAGGALRGLQLRVLVSSDLTARGIDVDTVNMVVNLEMPRSRETYLHRVGRTGRFGTLGVAFTIVQSGGEEGELDAM
;
A
#
# COMPACT_ATOMS: atom_id res chain seq x y z
N ARG A 1 6.81 3.14 -11.37
CA ARG A 1 7.34 4.54 -11.38
C ARG A 1 7.47 5.11 -9.97
N ALA A 2 6.41 5.12 -9.14
CA ALA A 2 6.47 5.66 -7.78
C ALA A 2 7.62 5.09 -6.91
N ALA A 3 7.83 3.77 -6.89
CA ALA A 3 8.93 3.18 -6.12
C ALA A 3 10.32 3.67 -6.56
N ALA A 4 10.54 3.83 -7.88
CA ALA A 4 11.81 4.32 -8.41
C ALA A 4 12.06 5.78 -7.99
N ALA A 5 11.04 6.63 -8.13
CA ALA A 5 11.12 8.03 -7.69
C ALA A 5 11.39 8.15 -6.19
N LEU A 6 10.77 7.31 -5.35
CA LEU A 6 11.04 7.27 -3.92
C LEU A 6 12.48 6.85 -3.61
N THR A 7 13.00 5.86 -4.34
CA THR A 7 14.41 5.44 -4.21
C THR A 7 15.37 6.54 -4.64
N GLU A 8 15.08 7.26 -5.72
CA GLU A 8 15.87 8.43 -6.17
C GLU A 8 15.88 9.56 -5.12
N LEU A 9 14.77 9.73 -4.39
CA LEU A 9 14.66 10.66 -3.26
C LEU A 9 15.32 10.13 -1.97
N GLY A 10 15.94 8.94 -2.00
CA GLY A 10 16.66 8.35 -0.86
C GLY A 10 15.82 7.50 0.08
N PHE A 11 14.55 7.23 -0.24
CA PHE A 11 13.71 6.34 0.56
C PHE A 11 13.91 4.88 0.15
N PRO A 12 14.17 3.94 1.08
CA PRO A 12 14.19 2.51 0.77
C PRO A 12 12.81 2.04 0.32
N ALA A 13 12.61 1.97 -1.00
CA ALA A 13 11.34 1.68 -1.64
C ALA A 13 11.43 0.52 -2.65
N ARG A 14 10.36 -0.26 -2.75
CA ARG A 14 10.27 -1.39 -3.68
C ARG A 14 8.85 -1.51 -4.20
N PHE A 15 8.73 -1.84 -5.48
CA PHE A 15 7.47 -2.18 -6.11
C PHE A 15 7.26 -3.69 -6.10
N VAL A 16 6.04 -4.13 -5.81
CA VAL A 16 5.62 -5.54 -5.94
C VAL A 16 4.32 -5.61 -6.73
N ALA A 17 4.25 -6.55 -7.68
CA ALA A 17 3.09 -6.83 -8.52
C ALA A 17 2.61 -8.29 -8.39
N GLY A 18 1.36 -8.55 -8.79
CA GLY A 18 0.65 -9.81 -8.50
C GLY A 18 1.19 -11.01 -9.26
N ASP A 19 1.79 -10.73 -10.40
CA ASP A 19 2.48 -11.63 -11.32
C ASP A 19 3.93 -11.95 -10.89
N MET A 20 4.47 -11.25 -9.88
CA MET A 20 5.79 -11.56 -9.35
C MET A 20 5.80 -12.90 -8.58
N PRO A 21 6.92 -13.66 -8.61
CA PRO A 21 7.06 -14.90 -7.86
C PRO A 21 6.76 -14.72 -6.37
N GLN A 22 6.09 -15.70 -5.76
CA GLN A 22 5.76 -15.68 -4.34
C GLN A 22 6.99 -15.45 -3.45
N THR A 23 8.13 -16.02 -3.82
CA THR A 23 9.42 -15.85 -3.12
C THR A 23 9.85 -14.37 -3.06
N GLU A 24 9.70 -13.63 -4.15
CA GLU A 24 10.02 -12.20 -4.20
C GLU A 24 9.05 -11.37 -3.35
N ARG A 25 7.76 -11.72 -3.36
CA ARG A 25 6.74 -11.05 -2.53
C ARG A 25 7.02 -11.24 -1.05
N LEU A 26 7.36 -12.47 -0.64
CA LEU A 26 7.71 -12.80 0.73
C LEU A 26 9.02 -12.11 1.15
N ALA A 27 10.03 -12.04 0.27
CA ALA A 27 11.27 -11.33 0.54
C ALA A 27 11.03 -9.82 0.75
N ALA A 28 10.16 -9.20 -0.06
CA ALA A 28 9.78 -7.79 0.12
C ALA A 28 9.04 -7.56 1.45
N GLY A 29 8.11 -8.46 1.81
CA GLY A 29 7.42 -8.41 3.11
C GLY A 29 8.38 -8.57 4.30
N GLY A 30 9.35 -9.50 4.19
CA GLY A 30 10.41 -9.68 5.19
C GLY A 30 11.31 -8.45 5.33
N ALA A 31 11.69 -7.83 4.21
CA ALA A 31 12.48 -6.59 4.21
C ALA A 31 11.72 -5.42 4.85
N LEU A 32 10.40 -5.32 4.62
CA LEU A 32 9.54 -4.30 5.24
C LEU A 32 9.44 -4.52 6.76
N ARG A 33 9.21 -5.78 7.17
CA ARG A 33 9.16 -6.17 8.60
C ARG A 33 10.49 -5.94 9.31
N GLY A 34 11.61 -6.20 8.65
CA GLY A 34 12.97 -5.98 9.15
C GLY A 34 13.49 -4.55 8.99
N LEU A 35 12.63 -3.60 8.58
CA LEU A 35 12.95 -2.17 8.37
C LEU A 35 14.06 -1.87 7.35
N GLN A 36 14.49 -2.86 6.57
CA GLN A 36 15.40 -2.68 5.44
C GLN A 36 14.70 -1.98 4.27
N LEU A 37 13.40 -2.22 4.16
CA LEU A 37 12.49 -1.49 3.30
C LEU A 37 11.60 -0.59 4.17
N ARG A 38 11.36 0.64 3.74
CA ARG A 38 10.48 1.59 4.43
C ARG A 38 9.18 1.84 3.68
N VAL A 39 9.20 1.69 2.36
CA VAL A 39 8.01 1.88 1.51
C VAL A 39 7.83 0.68 0.58
N LEU A 40 6.65 0.08 0.61
CA LEU A 40 6.25 -0.95 -0.33
C LEU A 40 5.15 -0.39 -1.23
N VAL A 41 5.42 -0.30 -2.53
CA VAL A 41 4.46 0.14 -3.54
C VAL A 41 3.84 -1.10 -4.18
N SER A 42 2.52 -1.11 -4.35
CA SER A 42 1.79 -2.27 -4.85
C SER A 42 0.54 -1.90 -5.63
N SER A 43 0.07 -2.82 -6.47
CA SER A 43 -1.26 -2.76 -7.09
C SER A 43 -2.28 -3.57 -6.28
N ASP A 44 -3.57 -3.50 -6.63
CA ASP A 44 -4.65 -4.14 -5.85
C ASP A 44 -4.47 -5.65 -5.62
N LEU A 45 -3.83 -6.34 -6.57
CA LEU A 45 -3.77 -7.80 -6.60
C LEU A 45 -2.70 -8.38 -5.65
N THR A 46 -1.78 -7.57 -5.12
CA THR A 46 -0.63 -8.03 -4.32
C THR A 46 -0.81 -7.98 -2.82
N ALA A 47 -1.87 -7.37 -2.32
CA ALA A 47 -2.14 -7.34 -0.88
C ALA A 47 -2.44 -8.73 -0.30
N ARG A 48 -2.78 -9.72 -1.15
CA ARG A 48 -2.94 -11.11 -0.76
C ARG A 48 -1.57 -11.80 -0.77
N GLY A 49 -1.08 -12.19 0.41
CA GLY A 49 0.18 -12.93 0.59
C GLY A 49 1.33 -12.11 1.17
N ILE A 50 1.24 -10.78 1.19
CA ILE A 50 2.13 -9.92 1.97
C ILE A 50 1.39 -9.54 3.26
N ASP A 51 1.66 -10.30 4.31
CA ASP A 51 1.16 -10.01 5.65
C ASP A 51 2.26 -9.32 6.47
N VAL A 52 2.14 -8.01 6.63
CA VAL A 52 3.02 -7.18 7.44
C VAL A 52 2.15 -6.43 8.43
N ASP A 53 2.31 -6.79 9.70
CA ASP A 53 1.59 -6.23 10.86
C ASP A 53 2.13 -4.86 11.29
N THR A 54 3.33 -4.49 10.84
CA THR A 54 4.01 -3.24 11.19
C THR A 54 3.65 -2.04 10.31
N VAL A 55 2.67 -2.15 9.42
CA VAL A 55 2.29 -1.03 8.54
C VAL A 55 1.51 0.01 9.34
N ASN A 56 2.10 1.20 9.52
CA ASN A 56 1.49 2.33 10.24
C ASN A 56 0.77 3.33 9.31
N MET A 57 1.03 3.25 8.00
CA MET A 57 0.50 4.18 7.01
C MET A 57 0.16 3.46 5.71
N VAL A 58 -1.02 3.76 5.17
CA VAL A 58 -1.44 3.35 3.82
C VAL A 58 -1.68 4.61 2.99
N VAL A 59 -1.20 4.62 1.75
CA VAL A 59 -1.45 5.71 0.80
C VAL A 59 -2.06 5.14 -0.48
N ASN A 60 -3.30 5.50 -0.76
CA ASN A 60 -3.94 5.26 -2.05
C ASN A 60 -3.48 6.36 -3.02
N LEU A 61 -2.53 6.03 -3.90
CA LEU A 61 -2.06 6.95 -4.94
C LEU A 61 -3.12 7.19 -6.03
N GLU A 62 -4.00 6.21 -6.23
CA GLU A 62 -5.11 6.25 -7.16
C GLU A 62 -6.37 5.80 -6.42
N MET A 63 -7.51 6.37 -6.82
CA MET A 63 -8.80 6.01 -6.26
C MET A 63 -9.05 4.50 -6.33
N PRO A 64 -9.45 3.85 -5.22
CA PRO A 64 -9.84 2.45 -5.24
C PRO A 64 -11.01 2.25 -6.20
N ARG A 65 -11.06 1.08 -6.87
CA ARG A 65 -12.15 0.77 -7.82
C ARG A 65 -13.49 0.46 -7.15
N SER A 66 -13.48 0.19 -5.86
CA SER A 66 -14.66 -0.13 -5.06
C SER A 66 -14.40 0.11 -3.58
N ARG A 67 -15.49 0.23 -2.81
CA ARG A 67 -15.46 0.28 -1.34
C ARG A 67 -14.76 -0.96 -0.74
N GLU A 68 -15.01 -2.14 -1.28
CA GLU A 68 -14.36 -3.37 -0.80
C GLU A 68 -12.83 -3.31 -0.98
N THR A 69 -12.38 -2.83 -2.14
CA THR A 69 -10.95 -2.61 -2.39
C THR A 69 -10.38 -1.57 -1.43
N TYR A 70 -11.09 -0.46 -1.19
CA TYR A 70 -10.67 0.54 -0.21
C TYR A 70 -10.48 -0.07 1.18
N LEU A 71 -11.48 -0.79 1.69
CA LEU A 71 -11.43 -1.43 3.01
C LEU A 71 -10.28 -2.44 3.12
N HIS A 72 -10.03 -3.24 2.08
CA HIS A 72 -8.90 -4.18 2.05
C HIS A 72 -7.53 -3.50 2.04
N ARG A 73 -7.42 -2.32 1.41
CA ARG A 73 -6.19 -1.50 1.39
C ARG A 73 -5.95 -0.85 2.75
N VAL A 74 -6.94 -0.12 3.29
CA VAL A 74 -6.76 0.59 4.57
C VAL A 74 -6.65 -0.36 5.76
N GLY A 75 -7.27 -1.55 5.68
CA GLY A 75 -7.11 -2.61 6.68
C GLY A 75 -5.71 -3.21 6.80
N ARG A 76 -4.74 -2.75 5.99
CA ARG A 76 -3.31 -3.09 6.17
C ARG A 76 -2.68 -2.39 7.36
N THR A 77 -3.23 -1.25 7.78
CA THR A 77 -2.79 -0.51 8.97
C THR A 77 -3.79 -0.64 10.11
N GLY A 78 -3.42 -0.17 11.31
CA GLY A 78 -4.31 -0.16 12.47
C GLY A 78 -4.72 -1.56 12.96
N ARG A 79 -3.87 -2.57 12.77
CA ARG A 79 -4.16 -3.95 13.16
C ARG A 79 -3.83 -4.22 14.62
N PHE A 80 -4.48 -5.20 15.23
CA PHE A 80 -4.21 -5.66 16.60
C PHE A 80 -4.28 -4.56 17.66
N GLY A 81 -5.22 -3.62 17.51
CA GLY A 81 -5.40 -2.49 18.44
C GLY A 81 -4.36 -1.38 18.30
N THR A 82 -3.49 -1.44 17.28
CA THR A 82 -2.57 -0.34 16.96
C THR A 82 -3.29 0.79 16.23
N LEU A 83 -2.71 1.99 16.30
CA LEU A 83 -3.15 3.13 15.48
C LEU A 83 -2.52 3.05 14.09
N GLY A 84 -3.30 3.46 13.08
CA GLY A 84 -2.88 3.52 11.70
C GLY A 84 -3.50 4.72 11.01
N VAL A 85 -2.85 5.21 9.95
CA VAL A 85 -3.39 6.30 9.13
C VAL A 85 -3.50 5.86 7.67
N ALA A 86 -4.59 6.25 7.02
CA ALA A 86 -4.79 6.04 5.60
C ALA A 86 -5.01 7.38 4.91
N PHE A 87 -4.27 7.63 3.84
CA PHE A 87 -4.45 8.78 2.96
C PHE A 87 -4.94 8.29 1.60
N THR A 88 -5.90 9.00 1.02
CA THR A 88 -6.32 8.81 -0.37
C THR A 88 -6.08 10.10 -1.12
N ILE A 89 -5.29 10.02 -2.20
CA ILE A 89 -5.09 11.14 -3.11
C ILE A 89 -6.28 11.14 -4.06
N VAL A 90 -7.02 12.25 -4.06
CA VAL A 90 -8.14 12.50 -4.98
C VAL A 90 -7.78 13.61 -5.94
N GLN A 91 -8.14 13.44 -7.21
CA GLN A 91 -8.07 14.47 -8.23
C GLN A 91 -9.35 15.31 -8.20
N SER A 92 -9.19 16.62 -8.32
CA SER A 92 -10.33 17.54 -8.47
C SER A 92 -11.13 17.18 -9.72
N GLY A 93 -12.46 17.03 -9.60
CA GLY A 93 -13.36 16.84 -10.75
C GLY A 93 -14.18 15.55 -10.80
N GLY A 94 -14.42 14.88 -9.67
CA GLY A 94 -15.38 13.77 -9.58
C GLY A 94 -15.04 12.75 -8.49
N GLU A 95 -13.75 12.54 -8.23
CA GLU A 95 -13.29 11.54 -7.25
C GLU A 95 -13.67 11.86 -5.80
N GLU A 96 -13.91 13.14 -5.47
CA GLU A 96 -14.39 13.56 -4.15
C GLU A 96 -15.75 12.93 -3.83
N GLY A 97 -16.70 13.00 -4.77
CA GLY A 97 -18.02 12.40 -4.60
C GLY A 97 -17.98 10.86 -4.58
N GLU A 98 -17.03 10.26 -5.29
CA GLU A 98 -16.80 8.81 -5.24
C GLU A 98 -16.23 8.39 -3.88
N LEU A 99 -15.30 9.16 -3.31
CA LEU A 99 -14.75 8.90 -1.99
C LEU A 99 -15.81 9.04 -0.90
N ASP A 100 -16.65 10.08 -0.97
CA ASP A 100 -17.76 10.27 -0.03
C ASP A 100 -18.79 9.13 -0.09
N ALA A 101 -18.92 8.48 -1.24
CA ALA A 101 -19.81 7.34 -1.45
C ALA A 101 -19.21 5.98 -0.98
N MET A 102 -17.92 5.92 -0.65
CA MET A 102 -17.26 4.69 -0.15
C MET A 102 -17.52 4.46 1.34
#